data_AF-A0A7W0UCW1-F1
#
_entry.id   AF-A0A7W0UCW1-F1
#
_cell.length_a   1.000
_cell.length_b   1.000
_cell.length_c   1.000
_cell.angle_alpha   90.00
_cell.angle_beta   90.00
_cell.angle_gamma   90.00
#
_symmetry.space_group_name_H-M   'P 1'
#
loop_
_entity.id
_entity.type
_entity.pdbx_description
1 polymer ?
#
loop_
_entity_poly.entity_id
_entity_poly.type
_entity_poly.pdbx_seq_one_letter_code
_entity_poly.pdbx_strand_id
1 'polypeptide(L)'
;MKILAVTIFLAAVFPPAAFAQDATIVSREVLVAGTRSLAAAKPPARFNLVGLHWQGTGSVEFRTRSAPGRWREWVQAAPEPEDRPDAGTAERARPDAWRLGNPWWVGPSDGIEYRFRGRVARARAFFVWSAPTAVPLRTLQKAASPGIVPRAGWGANEA
;
A
#
# COMPACT_ATOMS: atom_id res chain seq x y z
N MET A 1 -28.93 -24.71 -22.22
CA MET A 1 -27.81 -23.94 -22.83
C MET A 1 -27.97 -22.43 -22.70
N LYS A 2 -29.14 -21.83 -23.00
CA LYS A 2 -29.37 -20.38 -22.87
C LYS A 2 -29.18 -19.83 -21.44
N ILE A 3 -29.64 -20.58 -20.43
CA ILE A 3 -29.50 -20.18 -19.02
C ILE A 3 -28.03 -20.12 -18.61
N LEU A 4 -27.22 -21.11 -19.00
CA LEU A 4 -25.78 -21.14 -18.70
C LEU A 4 -25.03 -19.97 -19.36
N ALA A 5 -25.37 -19.63 -20.60
CA ALA A 5 -24.78 -18.49 -21.31
C ALA A 5 -25.11 -17.15 -20.63
N VAL A 6 -26.33 -16.98 -20.13
CA VAL A 6 -26.74 -15.80 -19.37
C VAL A 6 -25.97 -15.70 -18.05
N THR A 7 -25.79 -16.82 -17.33
CA THR A 7 -25.03 -16.84 -16.07
C THR A 7 -23.55 -16.45 -16.27
N ILE A 8 -22.91 -16.97 -17.33
CA ILE A 8 -21.51 -16.64 -17.65
C ILE A 8 -21.38 -15.16 -18.04
N PHE A 9 -22.32 -14.64 -18.83
CA PHE A 9 -22.30 -13.24 -19.22
C PHE A 9 -22.49 -12.30 -18.02
N LEU A 10 -23.41 -12.62 -17.11
CA LEU A 10 -23.60 -11.87 -15.86
C LEU A 10 -22.35 -11.90 -14.96
N ALA A 11 -21.68 -13.05 -14.83
CA ALA A 11 -20.46 -13.16 -14.05
C ALA A 11 -19.27 -12.37 -14.64
N ALA A 12 -19.23 -12.16 -15.96
CA ALA A 12 -18.19 -11.38 -16.62
C ALA A 12 -18.42 -9.86 -16.57
N VAL A 13 -19.68 -9.42 -16.48
CA VAL A 13 -20.06 -7.99 -16.46
C VAL A 13 -19.95 -7.39 -15.06
N PHE A 14 -20.14 -8.19 -14.01
CA PHE A 14 -19.94 -7.75 -12.63
C PHE A 14 -18.51 -8.09 -12.18
N PRO A 15 -17.60 -7.10 -12.06
CA PRO A 15 -16.30 -7.36 -11.46
C PRO A 15 -16.52 -7.91 -10.04
N PRO A 16 -15.83 -8.98 -9.63
CA PRO A 16 -15.92 -9.46 -8.25
C PRO A 16 -15.52 -8.31 -7.32
N ALA A 17 -16.49 -7.81 -6.56
CA ALA A 17 -16.23 -6.86 -5.50
C ALA A 17 -15.59 -7.64 -4.34
N ALA A 18 -14.26 -7.59 -4.24
CA ALA A 18 -13.59 -8.02 -3.03
C ALA A 18 -13.91 -7.02 -1.91
N PHE A 19 -14.72 -7.45 -0.95
CA PHE A 19 -15.00 -6.67 0.25
C PHE A 19 -13.78 -6.66 1.18
N ALA A 20 -12.82 -5.77 0.93
CA ALA A 20 -11.87 -5.36 1.96
C ALA A 20 -12.60 -4.40 2.92
N GLN A 21 -13.45 -4.95 3.80
CA GLN A 21 -14.45 -4.14 4.53
C GLN A 21 -13.82 -3.01 5.37
N ASP A 22 -12.57 -3.17 5.84
CA ASP A 22 -11.92 -2.21 6.75
C ASP A 22 -10.70 -1.48 6.16
N ALA A 23 -10.31 -1.78 4.92
CA ALA A 23 -9.14 -1.19 4.30
C ALA A 23 -9.43 -0.68 2.88
N THR A 24 -8.95 0.53 2.60
CA THR A 24 -9.00 1.12 1.25
C THR A 24 -7.59 1.32 0.72
N ILE A 25 -7.41 1.13 -0.59
CA ILE A 25 -6.17 1.45 -1.29
C ILE A 25 -6.46 2.43 -2.42
N VAL A 26 -5.63 3.46 -2.54
CA VAL A 26 -5.69 4.46 -3.61
C VAL A 26 -4.32 4.56 -4.26
N SER A 27 -4.23 4.23 -5.55
CA SER A 27 -3.02 4.45 -6.35
C SER A 27 -3.06 5.82 -7.02
N ARG A 28 -1.93 6.54 -7.04
CA ARG A 28 -1.77 7.82 -7.75
C ARG A 28 -0.43 7.89 -8.44
N GLU A 29 -0.44 8.36 -9.68
CA GLU A 29 0.80 8.77 -10.36
C GLU A 29 1.35 10.04 -9.68
N VAL A 30 2.67 10.09 -9.53
CA VAL A 30 3.39 11.19 -8.89
C VAL A 30 4.14 11.96 -9.96
N LEU A 31 4.03 13.28 -9.92
CA LEU A 31 4.76 14.15 -10.82
C LEU A 31 6.25 14.15 -10.44
N VAL A 32 7.10 13.74 -11.39
CA VAL A 32 8.57 13.76 -11.23
C VAL A 32 9.12 15.10 -11.73
N ALA A 33 10.10 15.67 -11.03
CA ALA A 33 10.63 17.00 -11.33
C ALA A 33 11.24 17.09 -12.74
N GLY A 34 10.94 18.18 -13.46
CA GLY A 34 11.17 18.40 -14.90
C GLY A 34 9.91 18.96 -15.58
N THR A 35 8.75 18.55 -15.07
CA THR A 35 7.45 19.22 -15.18
C THR A 35 7.31 20.20 -14.02
N ARG A 36 7.27 21.51 -14.28
CA ARG A 36 7.00 22.52 -13.23
C ARG A 36 5.63 22.25 -12.61
N SER A 37 5.60 21.74 -11.38
CA SER A 37 4.36 21.72 -10.61
C SER A 37 4.66 21.82 -9.12
N LEU A 38 4.27 22.95 -8.53
CA LEU A 38 4.13 23.13 -7.09
C LEU A 38 2.90 22.41 -6.54
N ALA A 39 2.19 21.62 -7.35
CA ALA A 39 1.17 20.73 -6.84
C ALA A 39 1.87 19.59 -6.11
N ALA A 40 2.09 19.79 -4.80
CA ALA A 40 1.99 18.67 -3.87
C ALA A 40 0.72 17.93 -4.29
N ALA A 41 0.88 16.73 -4.87
CA ALA A 41 -0.27 15.91 -5.24
C ALA A 41 -1.03 15.69 -3.94
N LYS A 42 -2.12 16.45 -3.73
CA LYS A 42 -2.87 16.45 -2.48
C LYS A 42 -3.20 14.98 -2.19
N PRO A 43 -2.61 14.34 -1.17
CA PRO A 43 -2.82 12.90 -0.98
C PRO A 43 -4.31 12.62 -0.75
N PRO A 44 -4.75 11.34 -0.79
CA PRO A 44 -6.05 11.00 -0.24
C PRO A 44 -6.18 11.63 1.16
N ALA A 45 -7.40 11.98 1.55
CA ALA A 45 -7.66 12.76 2.77
C ALA A 45 -6.99 12.17 4.04
N ARG A 46 -6.71 10.86 4.05
CA ARG A 46 -5.95 10.16 5.09
C ARG A 46 -5.36 8.85 4.56
N PHE A 47 -4.24 8.43 5.15
CA PHE A 47 -3.60 7.13 4.94
C PHE A 47 -2.80 6.75 6.19
N ASN A 48 -2.53 5.47 6.40
CA ASN A 48 -1.66 4.99 7.47
C ASN A 48 -0.55 4.03 7.01
N LEU A 49 -0.61 3.62 5.75
CA LEU A 49 0.48 2.96 5.05
C LEU A 49 0.67 3.59 3.68
N VAL A 50 1.93 3.71 3.25
CA VAL A 50 2.29 4.19 1.91
C VAL A 50 3.34 3.31 1.26
N GLY A 51 3.11 2.95 0.00
CA GLY A 51 4.10 2.31 -0.86
C GLY A 51 4.43 3.21 -2.06
N LEU A 52 5.68 3.15 -2.53
CA LEU A 52 6.16 3.96 -3.65
C LEU A 52 6.86 3.09 -4.67
N HIS A 53 6.36 3.09 -5.90
CA HIS A 53 7.04 2.45 -7.02
C HIS A 53 7.56 3.52 -7.97
N TRP A 54 8.67 3.25 -8.65
CA TRP A 54 9.19 4.17 -9.68
C TRP A 54 9.93 3.45 -10.80
N GLN A 55 10.11 4.12 -11.92
CA GLN A 55 10.93 3.65 -13.05
C GLN A 55 12.16 4.53 -13.21
N GLY A 56 13.30 3.92 -13.54
CA GLY A 56 14.58 4.60 -13.76
C GLY A 56 15.64 4.27 -12.70
N THR A 57 16.87 4.67 -12.99
CA THR A 57 18.05 4.32 -12.17
C THR A 57 18.19 5.13 -10.88
N GLY A 58 17.44 6.23 -10.77
CA GLY A 58 17.43 7.11 -9.60
C GLY A 58 16.80 6.48 -8.34
N SER A 59 16.76 7.29 -7.28
CA SER A 59 16.15 6.95 -5.99
C SER A 59 15.02 7.91 -5.64
N VAL A 60 14.12 7.42 -4.79
CA VAL A 60 12.98 8.17 -4.27
C VAL A 60 13.08 8.17 -2.75
N GLU A 61 13.02 9.36 -2.18
CA GLU A 61 12.79 9.58 -0.76
C GLU A 61 11.40 10.17 -0.56
N PHE A 62 10.80 9.92 0.59
CA PHE A 62 9.55 10.55 0.97
C PHE A 62 9.56 10.95 2.44
N ARG A 63 8.67 11.87 2.79
CA ARG A 63 8.31 12.13 4.18
C ARG A 63 6.81 12.34 4.27
N THR A 64 6.22 12.02 5.41
CA THR A 64 4.78 12.17 5.62
C THR A 64 4.49 13.21 6.70
N ARG A 65 3.32 13.84 6.59
CA ARG A 65 2.74 14.66 7.64
C ARG A 65 1.77 13.79 8.43
N SER A 66 2.01 13.68 9.72
CA SER A 66 1.09 13.03 10.65
C SER A 66 -0.21 13.83 10.74
N ALA A 67 -1.33 13.20 11.08
CA ALA A 67 -2.62 13.88 11.26
C ALA A 67 -2.58 15.08 12.23
N PRO A 68 -1.75 15.10 13.31
CA PRO A 68 -1.53 16.29 14.13
C PRO A 68 -0.72 17.42 13.46
N GLY A 69 -0.32 17.27 12.19
CA GLY A 69 0.37 18.30 11.40
C GLY A 69 1.90 18.25 11.45
N ARG A 70 2.51 17.27 12.14
CA ARG A 70 3.99 17.15 12.22
C ARG A 70 4.55 16.38 11.03
N TRP A 71 5.55 16.94 10.36
CA TRP A 71 6.34 16.25 9.35
C TRP A 71 7.33 15.28 9.99
N ARG A 72 7.40 14.07 9.44
CA ARG A 72 8.43 13.08 9.78
C ARG A 72 9.72 13.35 9.00
N GLU A 73 10.77 12.65 9.39
CA GLU A 73 12.03 12.63 8.67
C GLU A 73 11.88 12.03 7.26
N TRP A 74 12.88 12.27 6.43
CA TRP A 74 12.94 11.68 5.09
C TRP A 74 13.37 10.22 5.18
N VAL A 75 12.65 9.37 4.47
CA VAL A 75 12.87 7.92 4.40
C VAL A 75 13.13 7.52 2.96
N GLN A 76 14.07 6.60 2.74
CA GLN A 76 14.31 5.99 1.44
C GLN A 76 13.15 5.04 1.10
N ALA A 77 12.50 5.26 -0.04
CA ALA A 77 11.40 4.40 -0.47
C ALA A 77 11.87 3.01 -0.95
N ALA A 78 13.16 2.88 -1.24
CA ALA A 78 13.70 1.66 -1.81
C ALA A 78 13.54 0.46 -0.88
N PRO A 79 13.31 -0.73 -1.44
CA PRO A 79 13.20 -1.93 -0.64
C PRO A 79 14.51 -2.20 0.06
N GLU A 80 14.44 -2.74 1.27
CA GLU A 80 15.62 -3.23 1.99
C GLU A 80 16.31 -4.32 1.16
N PRO A 81 17.64 -4.51 1.30
CA PRO A 81 18.38 -5.50 0.52
C PRO A 81 17.76 -6.91 0.52
N GLU A 82 17.18 -7.34 1.63
CA GLU A 82 16.49 -8.61 1.86
C GLU A 82 15.12 -8.72 1.16
N ASP A 83 14.47 -7.59 0.86
CA ASP A 83 13.16 -7.57 0.21
C ASP A 83 13.26 -7.57 -1.32
N ARG A 84 14.48 -7.56 -1.86
CA ARG A 84 14.74 -7.52 -3.31
C ARG A 84 14.80 -8.92 -3.89
N PRO A 85 14.47 -9.08 -5.19
CA PRO A 85 14.80 -10.29 -5.91
C PRO A 85 16.29 -10.65 -5.76
N ASP A 86 16.59 -11.94 -5.79
CA ASP A 86 17.95 -12.45 -5.60
C ASP A 86 18.96 -11.82 -6.58
N ALA A 87 20.20 -11.65 -6.12
CA ALA A 87 21.28 -11.14 -6.95
C ALA A 87 21.53 -12.03 -8.18
N GLY A 88 21.70 -11.41 -9.36
CA GLY A 88 22.01 -12.13 -10.60
C GLY A 88 20.80 -12.75 -11.31
N THR A 89 19.59 -12.56 -10.82
CA THR A 89 18.37 -13.08 -11.45
C THR A 89 17.82 -12.15 -12.54
N ALA A 90 17.05 -12.73 -13.48
CA ALA A 90 16.42 -11.98 -14.56
C ALA A 90 15.35 -11.01 -14.04
N GLU A 91 14.73 -11.35 -12.92
CA GLU A 91 13.78 -10.53 -12.16
C GLU A 91 14.46 -9.24 -11.67
N ARG A 92 15.72 -9.33 -11.22
CA ARG A 92 16.50 -8.18 -10.75
C ARG A 92 17.08 -7.31 -11.88
N ALA A 93 17.35 -7.90 -13.04
CA ALA A 93 18.13 -7.27 -14.13
C ALA A 93 17.32 -6.35 -15.06
N ARG A 94 16.09 -5.95 -14.71
CA ARG A 94 15.21 -5.16 -15.61
C ARG A 94 15.27 -3.66 -15.29
N PRO A 95 16.08 -2.84 -16.00
CA PRO A 95 16.21 -1.41 -15.72
C PRO A 95 14.95 -0.59 -16.03
N ASP A 96 14.13 -1.05 -16.98
CA ASP A 96 12.88 -0.40 -17.39
C ASP A 96 11.66 -0.90 -16.60
N ALA A 97 11.84 -1.89 -15.73
CA ALA A 97 10.79 -2.36 -14.85
C ALA A 97 10.53 -1.36 -13.71
N TRP A 98 9.33 -1.45 -13.15
CA TRP A 98 9.02 -0.75 -11.91
C TRP A 98 9.90 -1.29 -10.78
N ARG A 99 10.65 -0.40 -10.14
CA ARG A 99 11.26 -0.64 -8.84
C ARG A 99 10.16 -0.56 -7.80
N LEU A 100 9.97 -1.65 -7.07
CA LEU A 100 8.95 -1.76 -6.02
C LEU A 100 9.58 -1.32 -4.70
N GLY A 101 9.12 -0.21 -4.13
CA GLY A 101 9.50 0.23 -2.80
C GLY A 101 8.76 -0.53 -1.70
N ASN A 102 9.31 -0.47 -0.49
CA ASN A 102 8.67 -1.10 0.67
C ASN A 102 7.35 -0.40 1.02
N PRO A 103 6.35 -1.15 1.53
CA PRO A 103 5.21 -0.55 2.19
C PRO A 103 5.62 -0.03 3.57
N TRP A 104 5.43 1.26 3.81
CA TRP A 104 5.79 1.91 5.07
C TRP A 104 4.56 2.17 5.92
N TRP A 105 4.52 1.60 7.13
CA TRP A 105 3.55 1.99 8.14
C TRP A 105 3.95 3.34 8.74
N VAL A 106 3.17 4.38 8.46
CA VAL A 106 3.49 5.77 8.85
C VAL A 106 2.61 6.29 9.98
N GLY A 107 1.62 5.48 10.39
CA GLY A 107 0.51 5.90 11.24
C GLY A 107 -0.42 6.88 10.53
N PRO A 108 -1.49 7.37 11.18
CA PRO A 108 -2.43 8.29 10.55
C PRO A 108 -1.73 9.55 10.01
N SER A 109 -1.80 9.74 8.69
CA SER A 109 -1.13 10.78 7.93
C SER A 109 -2.06 11.38 6.88
N ASP A 110 -1.85 12.65 6.56
CA ASP A 110 -2.69 13.45 5.66
C ASP A 110 -1.88 14.28 4.65
N GLY A 111 -0.55 14.11 4.65
CA GLY A 111 0.39 14.84 3.80
C GLY A 111 1.55 13.94 3.40
N ILE A 112 2.07 14.12 2.20
CA ILE A 112 3.29 13.44 1.73
C ILE A 112 4.07 14.37 0.81
N GLU A 113 5.40 14.29 0.91
CA GLU A 113 6.32 14.92 -0.03
C GLU A 113 7.30 13.89 -0.56
N TYR A 114 7.83 14.18 -1.75
CA TYR A 114 8.74 13.31 -2.48
C TYR A 114 10.03 14.05 -2.82
N ARG A 115 11.14 13.34 -2.78
CA ARG A 115 12.45 13.78 -3.25
C ARG A 115 12.96 12.76 -4.24
N PHE A 116 13.23 13.22 -5.46
CA PHE A 116 13.77 12.39 -6.53
C PHE A 116 15.25 12.72 -6.72
N ARG A 117 16.11 11.70 -6.75
CA ARG A 117 17.54 11.86 -7.03
C ARG A 117 17.94 11.02 -8.23
N GLY A 118 18.67 11.61 -9.18
CA GLY A 118 19.04 10.94 -10.44
C GLY A 118 17.87 10.79 -11.40
N ARG A 119 17.94 9.79 -12.30
CA ARG A 119 16.94 9.58 -13.35
C ARG A 119 15.74 8.79 -12.82
N VAL A 120 14.62 9.48 -12.60
CA VAL A 120 13.32 8.87 -12.34
C VAL A 120 12.39 9.30 -13.48
N ALA A 121 11.86 8.35 -14.25
CA ALA A 121 11.00 8.64 -15.40
C ALA A 121 9.53 8.70 -15.00
N ARG A 122 9.13 7.82 -14.08
CA ARG A 122 7.75 7.68 -13.58
C ARG A 122 7.79 7.31 -12.11
N ALA A 123 6.79 7.76 -11.36
CA ALA A 123 6.62 7.40 -9.96
C ALA A 123 5.13 7.22 -9.66
N ARG A 124 4.81 6.26 -8.80
CA ARG A 124 3.45 5.95 -8.38
C ARG A 124 3.42 5.72 -6.88
N ALA A 125 2.51 6.38 -6.19
CA ALA A 125 2.24 6.20 -4.78
C ALA A 125 1.00 5.33 -4.59
N PHE A 126 1.03 4.45 -3.60
CA PHE A 126 -0.08 3.64 -3.14
C PHE A 126 -0.36 4.01 -1.69
N PHE A 127 -1.54 4.55 -1.45
CA PHE A 127 -1.97 4.97 -0.13
C PHE A 127 -2.97 3.98 0.40
N VAL A 128 -2.69 3.42 1.57
CA VAL A 128 -3.60 2.51 2.25
C VAL A 128 -4.13 3.19 3.50
N TRP A 129 -5.43 3.06 3.71
CA TRP A 129 -6.09 3.40 4.96
C TRP A 129 -6.76 2.15 5.51
N SER A 130 -6.31 1.70 6.68
CA SER A 130 -6.96 0.66 7.47
C SER A 130 -7.32 1.23 8.84
N ALA A 131 -8.60 1.36 9.16
CA ALA A 131 -9.00 1.89 10.46
C ALA A 131 -8.62 0.89 11.57
N PRO A 132 -8.06 1.32 12.72
CA PRO A 132 -7.88 0.42 13.84
C PRO A 132 -9.23 -0.10 14.31
N THR A 133 -9.44 -1.41 14.23
CA THR A 133 -10.63 -2.06 14.79
C THR A 133 -10.34 -2.45 16.24
N ALA A 134 -11.17 -1.97 17.16
CA ALA A 134 -11.07 -2.34 18.55
C ALA A 134 -11.47 -3.82 18.72
N VAL A 135 -10.54 -4.64 19.18
CA VAL A 135 -10.81 -6.02 19.60
C VAL A 135 -10.89 -6.07 21.13
N PRO A 136 -11.78 -6.89 21.72
CA PRO A 136 -11.83 -7.05 23.16
C PRO A 136 -10.48 -7.46 23.75
N LEU A 137 -9.95 -6.66 24.68
CA LEU A 137 -8.67 -6.90 25.35
C LEU A 137 -8.66 -8.16 26.22
N ARG A 138 -9.83 -8.66 26.62
CA ARG A 138 -10.00 -9.86 27.44
C ARG A 138 -11.17 -10.68 26.91
N THR A 139 -10.93 -11.96 26.68
CA THR A 139 -11.95 -12.96 26.39
C THR A 139 -11.93 -14.01 27.50
N LEU A 140 -13.05 -14.69 27.73
CA LEU A 140 -13.09 -15.81 28.67
C LEU A 140 -12.16 -16.91 28.17
N GLN A 141 -11.18 -17.29 28.99
CA GLN A 141 -10.22 -18.33 28.68
C GLN A 141 -10.29 -19.43 29.74
N LYS A 142 -10.24 -20.69 29.29
CA LYS A 142 -10.15 -21.85 30.19
C LYS A 142 -8.83 -21.78 30.96
N ALA A 143 -8.91 -21.90 32.28
CA ALA A 143 -7.73 -21.97 33.14
C ALA A 143 -6.78 -23.09 32.68
N ALA A 144 -5.47 -22.83 32.72
CA ALA A 144 -4.41 -23.74 32.26
C ALA A 144 -4.49 -24.18 30.78
N SER A 145 -5.21 -23.44 29.92
CA SER A 145 -5.18 -23.63 28.46
C SER A 145 -4.40 -22.50 27.77
N PRO A 146 -3.69 -22.76 26.67
CA PRO A 146 -3.04 -21.70 25.90
C PRO A 146 -4.09 -20.73 25.34
N GLY A 147 -3.72 -19.44 25.26
CA GLY A 147 -4.58 -18.44 24.63
C GLY A 147 -4.68 -18.69 23.14
N ILE A 148 -5.89 -18.97 22.64
CA ILE A 148 -6.17 -19.15 21.22
C ILE A 148 -7.12 -18.03 20.79
N VAL A 149 -6.71 -17.23 19.81
CA VAL A 149 -7.60 -16.27 19.15
C VAL A 149 -8.24 -17.00 17.95
N PRO A 150 -9.54 -17.33 17.99
CA PRO A 150 -10.19 -18.02 16.89
C PRO A 150 -10.27 -17.11 15.66
N ARG A 151 -10.51 -17.67 14.46
CA ARG A 151 -10.61 -16.89 13.21
C ARG A 151 -11.59 -15.71 13.30
N ALA A 152 -12.76 -15.95 13.88
CA ALA A 152 -13.74 -14.90 14.15
C ALA A 152 -13.22 -13.82 15.12
N GLY A 153 -12.32 -14.18 16.04
CA GLY A 153 -11.70 -13.27 17.01
C GLY A 153 -10.68 -12.30 16.42
N TRP A 154 -10.17 -12.54 15.21
CA TRP A 154 -9.30 -11.61 14.49
C TRP A 154 -9.85 -11.20 13.11
N GLY A 155 -11.16 -11.38 12.88
CA GLY A 155 -11.85 -10.91 11.67
C GLY A 155 -11.65 -11.77 10.41
N ALA A 156 -11.06 -12.96 10.53
CA ALA A 156 -10.79 -13.86 9.40
C ALA A 156 -11.91 -14.88 9.15
N ASN A 157 -13.17 -14.50 9.40
CA ASN A 157 -14.32 -15.38 9.16
C ASN A 157 -14.72 -15.30 7.68
N GLU A 158 -14.50 -16.39 6.95
CA GLU A 158 -14.90 -16.53 5.55
C GLU A 158 -16.36 -17.03 5.53
N ALA A 159 -17.27 -16.27 4.92
CA ALA A 159 -18.68 -16.65 4.72
C ALA A 159 -18.88 -17.28 3.34
#